data_AF-A0A7S0NMV0-F1
#
_entry.id   AF-A0A7S0NMV0-F1
#
_cell.length_a   1.000
_cell.length_b   1.000
_cell.length_c   1.000
_cell.angle_alpha   90.00
_cell.angle_beta   90.00
_cell.angle_gamma   90.00
#
_symmetry.space_group_name_H-M   'P 1'
#
loop_
_entity.id
_entity.type
_entity.pdbx_description
1 polymer ?
#
loop_
_entity_poly.entity_id
_entity_poly.type
_entity_poly.pdbx_seq_one_letter_code
_entity_poly.pdbx_strand_id
1 'polypeptide(L)'
;RFCASKVQIPNGAVVQVPHFSMVDKLSNQVVGAFAMWMAQGKIKKKYAIDDEAAAVREAIAHWLKEGVGEASFAGGQKPHLGDVAVYGCLKAIDRTSTFSEIMAETGVKPWYERMTAEVQPGNACTSRQ
;
A
#
# COMPACT_ATOMS: atom_id res chain seq x y z
N ARG A 1 -16.99 9.67 4.25
CA ARG A 1 -16.46 10.96 4.74
C ARG A 1 -14.94 10.82 4.83
N PHE A 2 -14.21 11.36 3.86
CA PHE A 2 -12.75 11.45 3.93
C PHE A 2 -12.45 12.48 5.03
N CYS A 3 -12.35 11.99 6.26
CA CYS A 3 -12.29 12.83 7.45
C CYS A 3 -10.96 13.56 7.42
N ALA A 4 -11.04 14.88 7.35
CA ALA A 4 -9.94 15.83 7.34
C ALA A 4 -9.18 15.89 8.69
N SER A 5 -9.00 14.77 9.39
CA SER A 5 -8.33 14.73 10.67
C SER A 5 -7.02 13.96 10.54
N LYS A 6 -5.94 14.75 10.43
CA LYS A 6 -4.53 14.34 10.46
C LYS A 6 -4.01 13.55 9.26
N VAL A 7 -3.96 14.22 8.11
CA VAL A 7 -2.71 14.19 7.32
C VAL A 7 -1.72 15.12 8.05
N GLN A 8 -1.26 14.68 9.22
CA GLN A 8 -0.13 15.31 9.90
C GLN A 8 1.10 14.86 9.13
N ILE A 9 1.40 15.54 8.02
CA ILE A 9 2.69 15.37 7.34
C ILE A 9 3.70 15.96 8.32
N PRO A 10 4.57 15.14 8.95
CA PRO A 10 5.60 15.69 9.82
C PRO A 10 6.43 16.66 8.99
N ASN A 11 6.70 17.83 9.54
CA ASN A 11 7.44 18.96 8.95
C ASN A 11 8.90 18.60 8.58
N GLY A 12 9.13 17.59 7.74
CA GLY A 12 10.46 17.06 7.46
C GLY A 12 10.58 16.08 6.29
N ALA A 13 9.50 15.39 5.87
CA ALA A 13 9.64 14.35 4.83
C ALA A 13 9.82 14.90 3.40
N VAL A 14 9.19 16.03 3.06
CA VAL A 14 9.24 16.62 1.70
C VAL A 14 10.29 17.74 1.59
N VAL A 15 10.81 18.23 2.72
CA VAL A 15 11.66 19.44 2.76
C VAL A 15 13.12 19.15 2.39
N GLN A 16 13.61 17.92 2.55
CA GLN A 16 15.02 17.56 2.36
C GLN A 16 15.43 17.13 0.93
N VAL A 17 14.61 17.35 -0.11
CA VAL A 17 15.06 17.15 -1.50
C VAL A 17 15.76 18.42 -2.03
N PRO A 18 17.04 18.37 -2.45
CA PRO A 18 17.83 19.57 -2.77
C PRO A 18 17.39 20.30 -4.06
N HIS A 19 16.60 19.65 -4.92
CA HIS A 19 16.27 20.18 -6.27
C HIS A 19 14.99 21.04 -6.33
N PHE A 20 14.19 21.14 -5.25
CA PHE A 20 12.92 21.88 -5.25
C PHE A 20 12.89 22.96 -4.15
N SER A 21 12.51 24.19 -4.53
CA SER A 21 12.32 25.31 -3.60
C SER A 21 11.19 25.00 -2.62
N MET A 22 11.22 25.58 -1.42
CA MET A 22 10.19 25.34 -0.39
C MET A 22 8.78 25.73 -0.87
N VAL A 23 8.68 26.72 -1.76
CA VAL A 23 7.40 27.14 -2.37
C VAL A 23 6.87 26.09 -3.36
N ASP A 24 7.74 25.52 -4.20
CA ASP A 24 7.35 24.48 -5.16
C ASP A 24 6.89 23.20 -4.47
N LYS A 25 7.54 22.85 -3.35
CA LYS A 25 7.18 21.70 -2.50
C LYS A 25 5.79 21.86 -1.90
N LEU A 26 5.51 23.03 -1.32
CA LEU A 26 4.20 23.32 -0.72
C LEU A 26 3.10 23.35 -1.78
N SER A 27 3.38 23.98 -2.92
CA SER A 27 2.47 24.00 -4.07
C SER A 27 2.13 22.59 -4.55
N ASN A 28 3.14 21.75 -4.81
CA ASN A 28 2.94 20.39 -5.29
C ASN A 28 2.17 19.52 -4.29
N GLN A 29 2.42 19.69 -2.99
CA GLN A 29 1.70 18.93 -1.96
C GLN A 29 0.22 19.30 -1.90
N VAL A 30 -0.11 20.60 -1.98
CA VAL A 30 -1.50 21.08 -1.93
C VAL A 30 -2.23 20.77 -3.23
N VAL A 31 -1.62 21.06 -4.38
CA VAL A 31 -2.19 20.81 -5.70
C VAL A 31 -2.35 19.30 -5.92
N GLY A 32 -1.35 18.50 -5.53
CA GLY A 32 -1.42 17.04 -5.61
C GLY A 32 -2.53 16.47 -4.74
N ALA A 33 -2.67 16.91 -3.49
CA ALA A 33 -3.73 16.45 -2.60
C ALA A 33 -5.13 16.82 -3.15
N PHE A 34 -5.30 18.03 -3.66
CA PHE A 34 -6.55 18.48 -4.27
C PHE A 34 -6.89 17.69 -5.54
N ALA A 35 -5.89 17.47 -6.41
CA ALA A 35 -6.03 16.67 -7.62
C ALA A 35 -6.41 15.21 -7.30
N MET A 36 -5.78 14.60 -6.29
CA MET A 36 -6.12 13.25 -5.83
C MET A 36 -7.54 13.15 -5.27
N TRP A 37 -7.98 14.15 -4.49
CA TRP A 37 -9.35 14.20 -3.98
C TRP A 37 -10.39 14.29 -5.10
N MET A 38 -10.14 15.11 -6.12
CA MET A 38 -10.98 15.20 -7.32
C MET A 38 -11.01 13.90 -8.12
N ALA A 39 -9.85 13.24 -8.27
CA ALA A 39 -9.73 11.97 -8.98
C ALA A 39 -10.52 10.85 -8.30
N GLN A 40 -10.54 10.81 -6.96
CA GLN A 40 -11.30 9.83 -6.18
C GLN A 40 -12.79 9.83 -6.55
N GLY A 41 -13.40 10.99 -6.80
CA GLY A 41 -14.80 11.10 -7.20
C GLY A 41 -15.10 10.45 -8.57
N LYS A 42 -14.14 10.47 -9.50
CA LYS A 42 -14.30 9.87 -10.83
C LYS A 42 -14.13 8.35 -10.80
N ILE A 43 -13.25 7.84 -9.93
CA ILE A 43 -13.05 6.40 -9.73
C ILE A 43 -14.29 5.77 -9.09
N LYS A 44 -14.89 6.44 -8.09
CA LYS A 44 -16.15 6.04 -7.43
C LYS A 44 -17.31 5.89 -8.41
N LYS A 45 -17.47 6.85 -9.34
CA LYS A 45 -18.52 6.81 -10.36
C LYS A 45 -18.31 5.74 -11.43
N LYS A 46 -17.05 5.38 -11.74
CA LYS A 46 -16.74 4.43 -12.80
C LYS A 46 -16.87 2.97 -12.37
N TYR A 47 -16.65 2.68 -11.08
CA TYR A 47 -16.68 1.30 -10.57
C TYR A 47 -17.91 0.94 -9.72
N ALA A 48 -18.82 1.88 -9.42
CA ALA A 48 -20.08 1.62 -8.70
C ALA A 48 -19.90 0.74 -7.43
N ILE A 49 -18.82 0.99 -6.69
CA ILE A 49 -18.46 0.25 -5.48
C ILE A 49 -18.96 1.05 -4.28
N ASP A 50 -19.98 0.54 -3.59
CA ASP A 50 -20.51 1.15 -2.36
C ASP A 50 -19.52 1.04 -1.17
N ASP A 51 -18.53 0.15 -1.24
CA ASP A 51 -17.52 -0.02 -0.20
C ASP A 51 -16.14 -0.41 -0.76
N GLU A 52 -15.31 0.59 -1.07
CA GLU A 52 -13.96 0.43 -1.65
C GLU A 52 -13.07 -0.49 -0.81
N ALA A 53 -13.25 -0.46 0.52
CA ALA A 53 -12.51 -1.34 1.42
C ALA A 53 -12.99 -2.79 1.30
N ALA A 54 -14.28 -3.03 1.06
CA ALA A 54 -14.82 -4.39 0.90
C ALA A 54 -14.32 -5.06 -0.38
N ALA A 55 -14.29 -4.34 -1.50
CA ALA A 55 -13.80 -4.87 -2.77
C ALA A 55 -12.32 -5.29 -2.68
N VAL A 56 -11.49 -4.49 -2.00
CA VAL A 56 -10.08 -4.84 -1.77
C VAL A 56 -9.95 -6.08 -0.88
N ARG A 57 -10.75 -6.19 0.18
CA ARG A 57 -10.79 -7.37 1.06
C ARG A 57 -11.16 -8.64 0.28
N GLU A 58 -12.20 -8.58 -0.53
CA GLU A 58 -12.64 -9.70 -1.36
C GLU A 58 -11.57 -10.12 -2.36
N ALA A 59 -10.94 -9.17 -3.05
CA ALA A 59 -9.86 -9.45 -3.99
C ALA A 59 -8.65 -10.12 -3.31
N ILE A 60 -8.28 -9.68 -2.11
CA ILE A 60 -7.19 -10.29 -1.32
C ILE A 60 -7.57 -11.69 -0.86
N ALA A 61 -8.79 -11.88 -0.36
CA ALA A 61 -9.28 -13.20 0.06
C ALA A 61 -9.33 -14.19 -1.11
N HIS A 62 -9.79 -13.73 -2.28
CA HIS A 62 -9.79 -14.49 -3.52
C HIS A 62 -8.36 -14.86 -3.95
N TRP A 63 -7.44 -13.89 -3.92
CA TRP A 63 -6.04 -14.14 -4.25
C TRP A 63 -5.36 -15.12 -3.29
N LEU A 64 -5.64 -15.04 -1.99
CA LEU A 64 -5.14 -16.01 -1.01
C LEU A 64 -5.68 -17.41 -1.29
N LYS A 65 -6.97 -17.52 -1.63
CA LYS A 65 -7.62 -18.81 -1.89
C LYS A 65 -7.13 -19.46 -3.18
N GLU A 66 -7.04 -18.70 -4.26
CA GLU A 66 -6.71 -19.23 -5.59
C GLU A 66 -5.21 -19.22 -5.91
N GLY A 67 -4.51 -18.19 -5.43
CA GLY A 67 -3.09 -17.98 -5.72
C GLY A 67 -2.16 -18.67 -4.73
N VAL A 68 -2.45 -18.59 -3.43
CA VAL A 68 -1.61 -19.16 -2.37
C VAL A 68 -2.08 -20.56 -1.96
N GLY A 69 -3.40 -20.76 -1.84
CA GLY A 69 -3.98 -22.05 -1.43
C GLY A 69 -3.48 -22.49 -0.06
N GLU A 70 -3.04 -23.75 0.06
CA GLU A 70 -2.42 -24.29 1.29
C GLU A 70 -0.90 -24.08 1.36
N ALA A 71 -0.29 -23.50 0.32
CA ALA A 71 1.15 -23.30 0.26
C ALA A 71 1.60 -22.08 1.09
N SER A 72 2.91 -22.01 1.38
CA SER A 72 3.47 -20.86 2.12
C SER A 72 3.51 -19.58 1.29
N PHE A 73 3.65 -19.71 -0.03
CA PHE A 73 3.64 -18.64 -1.06
C PHE A 73 2.95 -19.14 -2.33
N ALA A 74 2.57 -18.25 -3.25
CA ALA A 74 2.04 -18.66 -4.56
C ALA A 74 3.07 -19.47 -5.37
N GLY A 75 4.37 -19.29 -5.12
CA GLY A 75 5.45 -20.12 -5.67
C GLY A 75 5.76 -21.41 -4.89
N GLY A 76 4.93 -21.80 -3.91
CA GLY A 76 5.18 -22.94 -3.05
C GLY A 76 6.11 -22.61 -1.88
N GLN A 77 7.40 -22.95 -2.01
CA GLN A 77 8.43 -22.74 -0.97
C GLN A 77 9.15 -21.38 -1.07
N LYS A 78 9.12 -20.73 -2.24
CA LYS A 78 9.80 -19.45 -2.47
C LYS A 78 8.79 -18.42 -2.99
N PRO A 79 8.98 -17.12 -2.69
CA PRO A 79 8.12 -16.08 -3.21
C PRO A 79 8.22 -16.00 -4.74
N HIS A 80 7.07 -16.05 -5.40
CA HIS A 80 6.97 -15.84 -6.85
C HIS A 80 6.85 -14.34 -7.16
N LEU A 81 7.07 -13.93 -8.41
CA LEU A 81 6.91 -12.53 -8.84
C LEU A 81 5.50 -11.99 -8.53
N GLY A 82 4.49 -12.86 -8.57
CA GLY A 82 3.12 -12.54 -8.19
C GLY A 82 2.99 -12.18 -6.70
N ASP A 83 3.64 -12.95 -5.81
CA ASP A 83 3.67 -12.63 -4.37
C ASP A 83 4.34 -11.29 -4.12
N VAL A 84 5.44 -10.99 -4.83
CA VAL A 84 6.19 -9.73 -4.70
C VAL A 84 5.33 -8.54 -5.15
N ALA A 85 4.59 -8.68 -6.25
CA ALA A 85 3.72 -7.64 -6.75
C ALA A 85 2.59 -7.31 -5.76
N VAL A 86 1.91 -8.33 -5.23
CA VAL A 86 0.83 -8.15 -4.24
C VAL A 86 1.39 -7.59 -2.93
N TYR A 87 2.54 -8.07 -2.50
CA TYR A 87 3.23 -7.54 -1.32
C TYR A 87 3.61 -6.07 -1.48
N GLY A 88 4.11 -5.66 -2.66
CA GLY A 88 4.43 -4.27 -2.96
C GLY A 88 3.20 -3.36 -2.88
N CYS A 89 2.07 -3.79 -3.44
CA CYS A 89 0.80 -3.06 -3.35
C CYS A 89 0.33 -2.90 -1.90
N LEU A 90 0.40 -3.97 -1.11
CA LEU A 90 0.03 -3.94 0.32
C LEU A 90 0.99 -3.08 1.15
N LYS A 91 2.29 -3.13 0.84
CA LYS A 91 3.30 -2.32 1.54
C LYS A 91 3.14 -0.83 1.27
N ALA A 92 2.67 -0.43 0.09
CA ALA A 92 2.43 0.97 -0.25
C ALA A 92 1.29 1.59 0.58
N ILE A 93 0.35 0.79 1.06
CA ILE A 93 -0.80 1.24 1.86
C ILE A 93 -0.64 1.01 3.37
N ASP A 94 0.53 0.53 3.84
CA ASP A 94 0.72 0.10 5.24
C ASP A 94 0.47 1.20 6.30
N ARG A 95 0.63 2.48 5.91
CA ARG A 95 0.41 3.65 6.78
C ARG A 95 -1.04 4.10 6.84
N THR A 96 -1.95 3.42 6.15
CA THR A 96 -3.37 3.79 6.11
C THR A 96 -4.17 2.98 7.13
N SER A 97 -5.28 3.54 7.64
CA SER A 97 -6.20 2.81 8.53
C SER A 97 -6.86 1.62 7.83
N THR A 98 -7.08 1.72 6.52
CA THR A 98 -7.64 0.64 5.69
C THR A 98 -6.74 -0.60 5.71
N PHE A 99 -5.43 -0.45 5.78
CA PHE A 99 -4.51 -1.58 5.87
C PHE A 99 -4.69 -2.35 7.18
N SER A 100 -4.84 -1.67 8.31
CA SER A 100 -5.09 -2.34 9.60
C SER A 100 -6.41 -3.10 9.62
N GLU A 101 -7.44 -2.58 8.96
CA GLU A 101 -8.74 -3.26 8.82
C GLU A 101 -8.63 -4.51 7.96
N ILE A 102 -7.95 -4.41 6.80
CA ILE A 102 -7.68 -5.56 5.92
C ILE A 102 -6.93 -6.66 6.67
N MET A 103 -5.89 -6.31 7.42
CA MET A 103 -5.07 -7.27 8.17
C MET A 103 -5.81 -7.94 9.33
N ALA A 104 -6.85 -7.31 9.87
CA ALA A 104 -7.67 -7.85 10.94
C ALA A 104 -8.75 -8.82 10.43
N GLU A 105 -9.33 -8.53 9.25
CA GLU A 105 -10.48 -9.27 8.72
C GLU A 105 -10.11 -10.37 7.74
N THR A 106 -9.08 -10.14 6.92
CA THR A 106 -8.58 -11.14 5.97
C THR A 106 -7.41 -11.87 6.63
N GLY A 107 -7.41 -13.21 6.65
CA GLY A 107 -6.32 -14.05 7.18
C GLY A 107 -4.98 -13.92 6.43
N VAL A 108 -4.73 -12.78 5.79
CA VAL A 108 -3.56 -12.39 5.00
C VAL A 108 -2.34 -12.12 5.88
N LYS A 109 -2.54 -11.74 7.14
CA LYS A 109 -1.48 -11.38 8.09
C LYS A 109 -0.32 -12.40 8.16
N PRO A 110 -0.55 -13.70 8.37
CA PRO A 110 0.54 -14.68 8.42
C PRO A 110 1.33 -14.79 7.11
N TRP A 111 0.67 -14.63 5.95
CA TRP A 111 1.37 -14.59 4.66
C TRP A 111 2.20 -13.31 4.51
N TYR A 112 1.65 -12.17 4.92
CA TYR A 112 2.32 -10.87 4.85
C TYR A 112 3.58 -10.82 5.72
N GLU A 113 3.53 -11.40 6.93
CA GLU A 113 4.67 -11.49 7.84
C GLU A 113 5.79 -12.36 7.26
N ARG A 114 5.45 -13.53 6.67
CA ARG A 114 6.43 -14.38 5.96
C ARG A 114 7.09 -13.62 4.80
N MET A 115 6.30 -12.91 4.01
CA MET A 115 6.81 -12.14 2.89
C MET A 115 7.68 -10.97 3.32
N THR A 116 7.34 -10.32 4.44
CA THR A 116 8.15 -9.27 5.03
C THR A 116 9.52 -9.80 5.46
N ALA A 117 9.57 -10.99 6.06
CA ALA A 117 10.82 -11.63 6.47
C ALA A 117 11.75 -11.97 5.29
N GLU A 118 11.19 -12.43 4.16
CA GLU A 118 11.96 -12.78 2.96
C GLU A 118 12.42 -11.54 2.17
N VAL A 119 11.59 -10.50 2.09
CA VAL A 119 11.87 -9.31 1.27
C VAL A 119 12.68 -8.26 2.01
N GLN A 120 12.60 -8.20 3.34
CA GLN A 120 13.29 -7.15 4.09
C GLN A 120 14.82 -7.34 4.04
N PRO A 121 15.57 -6.37 3.48
CA PRO A 121 17.03 -6.42 3.44
C PRO A 121 17.59 -6.05 4.82
N GLY A 122 17.49 -6.95 5.78
CA GLY A 122 18.19 -6.86 7.06
C GLY A 122 19.60 -7.47 7.02
N ASN A 123 19.88 -8.32 6.02
CA ASN A 123 21.03 -9.24 6.06
C ASN A 123 21.85 -9.23 4.75
N ALA A 124 21.35 -8.62 3.68
CA ALA A 124 22.00 -8.61 2.38
C ALA A 124 22.67 -7.26 2.15
N CYS A 125 23.94 -7.20 2.58
CA CYS A 125 24.98 -6.25 2.20
C CYS A 125 24.54 -5.14 1.21
N THR A 126 24.43 -3.92 1.74
CA THR A 126 24.43 -2.69 0.95
C THR A 126 25.83 -2.44 0.38
N SER A 127 26.15 -3.11 -0.72
CA SER A 127 27.26 -2.72 -1.60
C SER A 127 26.70 -2.49 -3.00
N ARG A 128 25.97 -1.38 -3.16
CA ARG A 128 25.78 -0.79 -4.47
C ARG A 128 26.81 0.33 -4.60
N GLN A 129 27.99 -0.04 -5.11
CA GLN A 129 28.81 0.87 -5.92
C GLN A 129 28.15 1.02 -7.29
#